data_AF-A0A3A0FPJ1-F1
#
_entry.id   AF-A0A3A0FPJ1-F1
#
_cell.length_a   1.000
_cell.length_b   1.000
_cell.length_c   1.000
_cell.angle_alpha   90.00
_cell.angle_beta   90.00
_cell.angle_gamma   90.00
#
_symmetry.space_group_name_H-M   'P 1'
#
loop_
_entity.id
_entity.type
_entity.pdbx_description
1 polymer ?
#
loop_
_entity_poly.entity_id
_entity_poly.type
_entity_poly.pdbx_seq_one_letter_code
_entity_poly.pdbx_strand_id
1 'polypeptide(L)'
;MSDRESAPRAFAPPVVVWALVLGAIGFVCGFFGPIALAPEANQGPLLGIFITGPGGFVLGLVVGVVLRTARVPVRRQWQALAATSALLAAATLVLATPPPRRLGRIVDAEVAGCESADARAAQAVERWQTRIAEVTWAEPRDGWRDGVAQMLAREPGVVVELRVLRRRELSELRKPWNAGRLDASAWEAAETREAYWLPQADASCDAALAAPRGFWLPTSQTERSWPPERLPNFLGLMTLAPVPAQYAAFLDR
;
A
#
# COMPACT_ATOMS: atom_id res chain seq x y z
N MET A 1 -61.76 40.45 -1.43
CA MET A 1 -61.12 39.55 -2.42
C MET A 1 -59.86 39.01 -1.78
N SER A 2 -59.89 37.75 -1.34
CA SER A 2 -58.76 37.08 -0.67
C SER A 2 -58.17 36.11 -1.69
N ASP A 3 -57.04 36.47 -2.27
CA ASP A 3 -56.23 35.59 -3.10
C ASP A 3 -55.67 34.48 -2.21
N ARG A 4 -56.26 33.29 -2.31
CA ARG A 4 -55.65 32.07 -1.78
C ARG A 4 -54.48 31.73 -2.69
N GLU A 5 -53.27 32.12 -2.27
CA GLU A 5 -52.02 31.56 -2.78
C GLU A 5 -52.15 30.03 -2.80
N SER A 6 -52.21 29.49 -4.02
CA SER A 6 -52.30 28.06 -4.24
C SER A 6 -50.96 27.45 -3.88
N ALA A 7 -50.88 26.84 -2.70
CA ALA A 7 -49.66 26.15 -2.26
C ALA A 7 -49.17 25.19 -3.36
N PRO A 8 -47.88 25.24 -3.74
CA PRO A 8 -47.36 24.44 -4.85
C PRO A 8 -47.58 22.95 -4.56
N ARG A 9 -48.24 22.25 -5.50
CA ARG A 9 -48.47 20.81 -5.40
C ARG A 9 -47.12 20.10 -5.50
N ALA A 10 -46.67 19.50 -4.41
CA ALA A 10 -45.45 18.70 -4.42
C ALA A 10 -45.63 17.48 -5.34
N PHE A 11 -44.80 17.38 -6.37
CA PHE A 11 -44.78 16.23 -7.28
C PHE A 11 -43.84 15.14 -6.75
N ALA A 12 -44.25 13.87 -6.88
CA ALA A 12 -43.40 12.73 -6.54
C ALA A 12 -42.17 12.69 -7.45
N PRO A 13 -40.94 12.51 -6.93
CA PRO A 13 -39.77 12.40 -7.79
C PRO A 13 -39.92 11.19 -8.74
N PRO A 14 -39.82 11.38 -10.06
CA PRO A 14 -39.80 10.28 -11.02
C PRO A 14 -38.68 9.27 -10.70
N VAL A 15 -38.86 8.00 -11.06
CA VAL A 15 -37.83 6.95 -10.87
C VAL A 15 -36.50 7.33 -11.55
N VAL A 16 -36.56 7.98 -12.72
CA VAL A 16 -35.35 8.47 -13.40
C VAL A 16 -34.61 9.54 -12.59
N VAL A 17 -35.32 10.37 -11.80
CA VAL A 17 -34.68 11.36 -10.92
C VAL A 17 -33.92 10.65 -9.80
N TRP A 18 -34.47 9.59 -9.23
CA TRP A 18 -33.75 8.77 -8.24
C TRP A 18 -32.45 8.19 -8.82
N ALA A 19 -32.53 7.58 -10.00
CA ALA A 19 -31.38 6.98 -10.67
C ALA A 19 -30.30 8.03 -11.00
N LEU A 20 -30.69 9.17 -11.57
CA LEU A 20 -29.75 10.23 -11.93
C LEU A 20 -29.13 10.89 -10.70
N VAL A 21 -29.92 11.18 -9.65
CA VAL A 21 -29.39 11.83 -8.43
C VAL A 21 -28.43 10.90 -7.70
N LEU A 22 -28.82 9.65 -7.44
CA LEU A 22 -27.92 8.71 -6.74
C LEU A 22 -26.71 8.33 -7.60
N GLY A 23 -26.88 8.18 -8.91
CA GLY A 23 -25.77 7.97 -9.83
C GLY A 23 -24.79 9.15 -9.88
N ALA A 24 -25.30 10.37 -9.94
CA ALA A 24 -24.47 11.58 -9.92
C ALA A 24 -23.74 11.75 -8.58
N ILE A 25 -24.39 11.49 -7.45
CA ILE A 25 -23.76 11.55 -6.12
C ILE A 25 -22.68 10.49 -5.98
N GLY A 26 -22.99 9.24 -6.35
CA GLY A 26 -22.00 8.16 -6.36
C GLY A 26 -20.81 8.52 -7.25
N PHE A 27 -21.05 9.03 -8.45
CA PHE A 27 -20.01 9.48 -9.37
C PHE A 27 -19.17 10.62 -8.77
N VAL A 28 -19.78 11.72 -8.31
CA VAL A 28 -19.06 12.89 -7.78
C VAL A 28 -18.25 12.51 -6.55
N CYS A 29 -18.84 11.82 -5.58
CA CYS A 29 -18.12 11.39 -4.38
C CYS A 29 -17.03 10.36 -4.71
N GLY A 30 -17.27 9.42 -5.63
CA GLY A 30 -16.30 8.40 -6.01
C GLY A 30 -15.20 8.92 -6.95
N PHE A 31 -15.46 10.00 -7.69
CA PHE A 31 -14.48 10.62 -8.58
C PHE A 31 -13.59 11.59 -7.81
N PHE A 32 -14.20 12.55 -7.09
CA PHE A 32 -13.46 13.60 -6.39
C PHE A 32 -13.02 13.19 -4.98
N GLY A 33 -13.72 12.25 -4.34
CA GLY A 33 -13.37 11.77 -3.00
C GLY A 33 -11.95 11.24 -2.92
N PRO A 34 -11.56 10.25 -3.75
CA PRO A 34 -10.19 9.75 -3.77
C PRO A 34 -9.15 10.81 -4.14
N ILE A 35 -9.47 11.74 -5.05
CA ILE A 35 -8.57 12.85 -5.42
C ILE A 35 -8.27 13.73 -4.20
N ALA A 36 -9.29 14.02 -3.38
CA ALA A 36 -9.14 14.87 -2.21
C ALA A 36 -8.55 14.13 -0.99
N LEU A 37 -8.91 12.85 -0.79
CA LEU A 37 -8.57 12.08 0.41
C LEU A 37 -7.30 11.23 0.25
N ALA A 38 -6.93 10.87 -0.98
CA ALA A 38 -5.80 10.02 -1.33
C ALA A 38 -5.12 10.51 -2.63
N PRO A 39 -4.58 11.74 -2.66
CA PRO A 39 -4.06 12.36 -3.89
C PRO A 39 -2.91 11.59 -4.54
N GLU A 40 -2.20 10.77 -3.78
CA GLU A 40 -1.14 9.88 -4.28
C GLU A 40 -1.65 8.61 -4.99
N ALA A 41 -2.94 8.29 -4.87
CA ALA A 41 -3.52 7.16 -5.57
C ALA A 41 -3.70 7.50 -7.06
N ASN A 42 -2.89 6.85 -7.90
CA ASN A 42 -2.91 7.00 -9.36
C ASN A 42 -4.22 6.54 -10.05
N GLN A 43 -5.18 6.00 -9.29
CA GLN A 43 -6.45 5.44 -9.79
C GLN A 43 -7.69 6.11 -9.17
N GLY A 44 -7.54 7.31 -8.58
CA GLY A 44 -8.60 7.97 -7.82
C GLY A 44 -9.98 8.01 -8.52
N PRO A 45 -10.09 8.50 -9.77
CA PRO A 45 -11.37 8.61 -10.48
C PRO A 45 -12.11 7.30 -10.77
N LEU A 46 -11.41 6.15 -10.75
CA LEU A 46 -11.97 4.88 -11.21
C LEU A 46 -13.11 4.38 -10.33
N LEU A 47 -13.06 4.69 -9.02
CA LEU A 47 -14.13 4.36 -8.07
C LEU A 47 -15.46 5.03 -8.47
N GLY A 48 -15.41 6.30 -8.88
CA GLY A 48 -16.56 7.05 -9.38
C GLY A 48 -17.11 6.51 -10.69
N ILE A 49 -16.23 6.29 -11.66
CA ILE A 49 -16.60 5.92 -13.03
C ILE A 49 -17.16 4.50 -13.10
N PHE A 50 -16.51 3.53 -12.47
CA PHE A 50 -16.82 2.11 -12.69
C PHE A 50 -17.68 1.47 -11.60
N ILE A 51 -17.69 2.02 -10.38
CA ILE A 51 -18.31 1.36 -9.23
C ILE A 51 -19.45 2.20 -8.67
N THR A 52 -19.13 3.35 -8.08
CA THR A 52 -20.06 4.12 -7.24
C THR A 52 -21.07 4.92 -8.05
N GLY A 53 -20.69 5.45 -9.22
CA GLY A 53 -21.62 6.08 -10.16
C GLY A 53 -22.65 5.10 -10.73
N PRO A 54 -22.23 4.04 -11.45
CA PRO A 54 -23.15 3.02 -11.95
C PRO A 54 -23.94 2.32 -10.84
N GLY A 55 -23.30 1.99 -9.72
CA GLY A 55 -23.95 1.40 -8.55
C GLY A 55 -25.01 2.31 -7.94
N GLY A 56 -24.73 3.60 -7.81
CA GLY A 56 -25.68 4.61 -7.37
C GLY A 56 -26.89 4.74 -8.31
N PHE A 57 -26.66 4.68 -9.62
CA PHE A 57 -27.73 4.70 -10.62
C PHE A 57 -28.67 3.50 -10.47
N VAL A 58 -28.13 2.29 -10.39
CA VAL A 58 -28.91 1.06 -10.19
C VAL A 58 -29.67 1.10 -8.86
N LEU A 59 -29.01 1.52 -7.78
CA LEU A 59 -29.65 1.70 -6.47
C LEU A 59 -30.83 2.68 -6.56
N GLY A 60 -30.67 3.79 -7.28
CA GLY A 60 -31.73 4.78 -7.49
C GLY A 60 -32.93 4.22 -8.26
N LEU A 61 -32.70 3.40 -9.30
CA LEU A 61 -33.78 2.70 -9.99
C LEU A 61 -34.57 1.80 -9.02
N VAL A 62 -33.86 0.96 -8.25
CA VAL A 62 -34.49 0.01 -7.33
C VAL A 62 -35.29 0.74 -6.24
N VAL A 63 -34.67 1.70 -5.54
CA VAL A 63 -35.33 2.45 -4.47
C VAL A 63 -36.51 3.27 -5.00
N GLY A 64 -36.33 3.94 -6.15
CA GLY A 64 -37.38 4.73 -6.79
C GLY A 64 -38.60 3.89 -7.19
N VAL A 65 -38.39 2.69 -7.75
CA VAL A 65 -39.48 1.76 -8.07
C VAL A 65 -40.19 1.29 -6.80
N VAL A 66 -39.45 0.83 -5.79
CA VAL A 66 -40.02 0.29 -4.54
C VAL A 66 -40.87 1.33 -3.80
N LEU A 67 -40.38 2.56 -3.63
CA LEU A 67 -41.14 3.59 -2.91
C LEU A 67 -42.39 4.04 -3.69
N ARG A 68 -42.34 4.00 -5.02
CA ARG A 68 -43.48 4.32 -5.87
C ARG A 68 -44.54 3.21 -5.83
N THR A 69 -44.14 1.94 -5.91
CA THR A 69 -45.07 0.80 -5.83
C THR A 69 -45.68 0.67 -4.44
N ALA A 70 -44.93 0.97 -3.39
CA ALA A 70 -45.41 1.05 -2.01
C ALA A 70 -46.29 2.28 -1.72
N ARG A 71 -46.55 3.14 -2.73
CA ARG A 71 -47.40 4.35 -2.63
C ARG A 71 -47.00 5.28 -1.49
N VAL A 72 -45.70 5.42 -1.24
CA VAL A 72 -45.18 6.27 -0.16
C VAL A 72 -45.54 7.74 -0.42
N PRO A 73 -45.99 8.51 0.60
CA PRO A 73 -46.32 9.92 0.44
C PRO A 73 -45.17 10.74 -0.16
N VAL A 74 -45.49 11.72 -1.02
CA VAL A 74 -44.50 12.53 -1.77
C VAL A 74 -43.41 13.13 -0.88
N ARG A 75 -43.78 13.71 0.26
CA ARG A 75 -42.82 14.30 1.20
C ARG A 75 -41.81 13.27 1.71
N ARG A 76 -42.27 12.05 2.00
CA ARG A 76 -41.41 10.95 2.45
C ARG A 76 -40.51 10.44 1.34
N GLN A 77 -40.95 10.48 0.07
CA GLN A 77 -40.08 10.12 -1.06
C GLN A 77 -38.90 11.08 -1.18
N TRP A 78 -39.13 12.40 -1.10
CA TRP A 78 -38.03 13.38 -1.12
C TRP A 78 -37.10 13.27 0.10
N GLN A 79 -37.66 13.05 1.29
CA GLN A 79 -36.87 12.78 2.50
C GLN A 79 -36.02 11.53 2.35
N ALA A 80 -36.58 10.45 1.80
CA ALA A 80 -35.86 9.22 1.54
C ALA A 80 -34.75 9.44 0.49
N LEU A 81 -35.02 10.20 -0.58
CA LEU A 81 -34.00 10.51 -1.59
C LEU A 81 -32.83 11.26 -0.97
N ALA A 82 -33.11 12.29 -0.16
CA ALA A 82 -32.08 13.05 0.55
C ALA A 82 -31.30 12.17 1.54
N ALA A 83 -31.98 11.32 2.31
CA ALA A 83 -31.34 10.41 3.27
C ALA A 83 -30.46 9.37 2.57
N THR A 84 -30.97 8.69 1.54
CA THR A 84 -30.20 7.72 0.75
C THR A 84 -29.02 8.39 0.04
N SER A 85 -29.21 9.61 -0.47
CA SER A 85 -28.14 10.42 -1.06
C SER A 85 -27.01 10.70 -0.05
N ALA A 86 -27.35 11.16 1.15
CA ALA A 86 -26.38 11.43 2.20
C ALA A 86 -25.65 10.16 2.66
N LEU A 87 -26.37 9.04 2.82
CA LEU A 87 -25.78 7.76 3.18
C LEU A 87 -24.85 7.23 2.08
N LEU A 88 -25.25 7.33 0.82
CA LEU A 88 -24.43 6.91 -0.32
C LEU A 88 -23.15 7.75 -0.42
N ALA A 89 -23.27 9.07 -0.27
CA ALA A 89 -22.14 9.99 -0.24
C ALA A 89 -21.17 9.63 0.90
N ALA A 90 -21.67 9.46 2.12
CA ALA A 90 -20.86 9.10 3.28
C ALA A 90 -20.17 7.74 3.09
N ALA A 91 -20.91 6.71 2.65
CA ALA A 91 -20.34 5.39 2.39
C ALA A 91 -19.25 5.44 1.32
N THR A 92 -19.48 6.19 0.24
CA THR A 92 -18.52 6.35 -0.86
C THR A 92 -17.26 7.08 -0.39
N LEU A 93 -17.39 8.14 0.41
CA LEU A 93 -16.26 8.85 0.98
C LEU A 93 -15.46 7.99 1.97
N VAL A 94 -16.13 7.12 2.74
CA VAL A 94 -15.46 6.13 3.60
C VAL A 94 -14.66 5.13 2.77
N LEU A 95 -15.24 4.62 1.68
CA LEU A 95 -14.54 3.73 0.75
C LEU A 95 -13.37 4.42 0.05
N ALA A 96 -13.46 5.73 -0.18
CA ALA A 96 -12.39 6.55 -0.74
C ALA A 96 -11.27 6.87 0.26
N THR A 97 -11.41 6.54 1.55
CA THR A 97 -10.33 6.80 2.52
C THR A 97 -9.13 5.89 2.24
N PRO A 98 -7.90 6.44 2.24
CA PRO A 98 -6.72 5.66 1.93
C PRO A 98 -6.47 4.57 2.98
N PRO A 99 -6.01 3.36 2.56
CA PRO A 99 -5.55 2.35 3.51
C PRO A 99 -4.27 2.83 4.21
N PRO A 100 -3.91 2.22 5.35
CA PRO A 100 -2.62 2.47 5.99
C PRO A 100 -1.46 2.26 5.00
N ARG A 101 -0.48 3.17 5.02
CA ARG A 101 0.73 3.03 4.20
C ARG A 101 1.70 2.11 4.92
N ARG A 102 2.08 1.01 4.28
CA ARG A 102 3.10 0.09 4.80
C ARG A 102 4.47 0.79 4.78
N LEU A 103 5.14 0.85 5.92
CA LEU A 103 6.46 1.49 6.07
C LEU A 103 7.61 0.48 6.00
N GLY A 104 7.34 -0.79 6.31
CA GLY A 104 8.34 -1.85 6.36
C GLY A 104 7.92 -2.92 7.37
N ARG A 105 8.86 -3.78 7.75
CA ARG A 105 8.64 -4.83 8.74
C ARG A 105 9.79 -4.89 9.74
N ILE A 106 9.49 -5.08 11.02
CA ILE A 106 10.50 -5.39 12.02
C ILE A 106 10.64 -6.91 12.09
N VAL A 107 11.88 -7.39 12.13
CA VAL A 107 12.19 -8.80 12.37
C VAL A 107 12.93 -8.95 13.69
N ASP A 108 12.48 -9.89 14.52
CA ASP A 108 13.23 -10.41 15.68
C ASP A 108 13.90 -11.69 15.21
N ALA A 109 15.22 -11.66 15.13
CA ALA A 109 15.96 -12.70 14.46
C ALA A 109 17.30 -12.97 15.13
N GLU A 110 17.77 -14.20 14.92
CA GLU A 110 19.09 -14.62 15.34
C GLU A 110 20.02 -14.80 14.14
N VAL A 111 21.28 -14.40 14.29
CA VAL A 111 22.31 -14.64 13.27
C VAL A 111 22.66 -16.13 13.31
N ALA A 112 22.26 -16.85 12.27
CA ALA A 112 22.50 -18.28 12.11
C ALA A 112 23.77 -18.59 11.31
N GLY A 113 24.23 -17.63 10.50
CA GLY A 113 25.42 -17.76 9.68
C GLY A 113 25.86 -16.43 9.12
N CYS A 114 27.09 -16.39 8.61
CA CYS A 114 27.64 -15.25 7.92
C CYS A 114 28.58 -15.72 6.81
N GLU A 115 28.51 -15.08 5.65
CA GLU A 115 29.39 -15.30 4.52
C GLU A 115 29.93 -13.96 3.99
N SER A 116 31.10 -14.01 3.35
CA SER A 116 31.69 -12.81 2.75
C SER A 116 30.91 -12.35 1.54
N ALA A 117 30.95 -11.04 1.29
CA ALA A 117 30.34 -10.44 0.11
C ALA A 117 30.90 -11.02 -1.20
N ASP A 118 32.20 -11.32 -1.24
CA ASP A 118 32.88 -11.90 -2.40
C ASP A 118 32.33 -13.28 -2.78
N ALA A 119 32.14 -14.15 -1.78
CA ALA A 119 31.61 -15.50 -2.01
C ALA A 119 30.18 -15.44 -2.59
N ARG A 120 29.34 -14.54 -2.06
CA ARG A 120 27.99 -14.33 -2.55
C ARG A 120 27.96 -13.62 -3.91
N ALA A 121 28.89 -12.73 -4.18
CA ALA A 121 29.00 -12.01 -5.44
C ALA A 121 29.33 -12.94 -6.61
N ALA A 122 30.19 -13.94 -6.42
CA ALA A 122 30.48 -14.95 -7.44
C ALA A 122 29.20 -15.68 -7.89
N GLN A 123 28.38 -16.16 -6.92
CA GLN A 123 27.09 -16.78 -7.20
C GLN A 123 26.11 -15.80 -7.87
N ALA A 124 26.15 -14.52 -7.49
CA ALA A 124 25.30 -13.49 -8.08
C ALA A 124 25.65 -13.22 -9.55
N VAL A 125 26.94 -13.21 -9.90
CA VAL A 125 27.40 -13.07 -11.28
C VAL A 125 26.80 -14.16 -12.14
N GLU A 126 26.94 -15.43 -11.77
CA GLU A 126 26.38 -16.56 -12.52
C GLU A 126 24.87 -16.43 -12.72
N ARG A 127 24.14 -16.10 -11.65
CA ARG A 127 22.70 -15.86 -11.69
C ARG A 127 22.32 -14.77 -12.70
N TRP A 128 23.06 -13.67 -12.72
CA TRP A 128 22.82 -12.58 -13.67
C TRP A 128 23.18 -12.96 -15.09
N GLN A 129 24.24 -13.75 -15.31
CA GLN A 129 24.58 -14.25 -16.64
C GLN A 129 23.43 -15.07 -17.24
N THR A 130 22.88 -16.01 -16.47
CA THR A 130 21.71 -16.81 -16.88
C THR A 130 20.51 -15.92 -17.18
N ARG A 131 20.18 -15.01 -16.28
CA ARG A 131 19.00 -14.14 -16.44
C ARG A 131 19.11 -13.19 -17.64
N ILE A 132 20.31 -12.70 -17.94
CA ILE A 132 20.56 -11.86 -19.12
C ILE A 132 20.38 -12.68 -20.40
N ALA A 133 20.84 -13.94 -20.42
CA ALA A 133 20.67 -14.80 -21.59
C ALA A 133 19.19 -15.13 -21.89
N GLU A 134 18.32 -15.12 -20.88
CA GLU A 134 16.89 -15.43 -21.01
C GLU A 134 16.02 -14.22 -21.40
N VAL A 135 16.47 -12.99 -21.12
CA VAL A 135 15.67 -11.78 -21.24
C VAL A 135 15.88 -11.09 -22.61
N THR A 136 14.79 -10.80 -23.31
CA THR A 136 14.81 -10.11 -24.62
C THR A 136 14.37 -8.64 -24.58
N TRP A 137 13.88 -8.16 -23.43
CA TRP A 137 13.28 -6.83 -23.29
C TRP A 137 14.23 -5.76 -22.72
N ALA A 138 15.44 -6.13 -22.29
CA ALA A 138 16.43 -5.19 -21.78
C ALA A 138 17.86 -5.63 -22.11
N GLU A 139 18.68 -4.66 -22.51
CA GLU A 139 20.12 -4.84 -22.66
C GLU A 139 20.82 -4.65 -21.30
N PRO A 140 21.82 -5.48 -20.97
CA PRO A 140 22.61 -5.28 -19.76
C PRO A 140 23.48 -4.03 -19.88
N ARG A 141 23.67 -3.30 -18.79
CA ARG A 141 24.60 -2.16 -18.73
C ARG A 141 26.04 -2.59 -19.05
N ASP A 142 26.78 -1.68 -19.65
CA ASP A 142 28.19 -1.93 -20.02
C ASP A 142 29.06 -2.25 -18.81
N GLY A 143 29.99 -3.19 -18.99
CA GLY A 143 30.97 -3.56 -17.96
C GLY A 143 30.36 -4.09 -16.65
N TRP A 144 29.12 -4.58 -16.65
CA TRP A 144 28.44 -4.97 -15.41
C TRP A 144 29.17 -6.05 -14.61
N ARG A 145 29.86 -6.97 -15.29
CA ARG A 145 30.67 -8.02 -14.65
C ARG A 145 31.92 -7.44 -14.00
N ASP A 146 32.66 -6.63 -14.74
CA ASP A 146 33.91 -6.03 -14.27
C ASP A 146 33.66 -5.01 -13.16
N GLY A 147 32.48 -4.39 -13.14
CA GLY A 147 32.03 -3.48 -12.10
C GLY A 147 31.78 -4.14 -10.72
N VAL A 148 31.75 -5.47 -10.62
CA VAL A 148 31.48 -6.16 -9.33
C VAL A 148 32.55 -5.89 -8.29
N ALA A 149 33.83 -5.90 -8.69
CA ALA A 149 34.92 -5.55 -7.78
C ALA A 149 34.78 -4.12 -7.25
N GLN A 150 34.29 -3.19 -8.07
CA GLN A 150 34.05 -1.82 -7.66
C GLN A 150 32.85 -1.70 -6.71
N MET A 151 31.80 -2.50 -6.91
CA MET A 151 30.65 -2.56 -5.98
C MET A 151 31.10 -3.06 -4.59
N LEU A 152 31.86 -4.15 -4.56
CA LEU A 152 32.44 -4.72 -3.33
C LEU A 152 33.31 -3.71 -2.58
N ALA A 153 34.12 -2.93 -3.29
CA ALA A 153 34.97 -1.91 -2.69
C ALA A 153 34.21 -0.68 -2.16
N ARG A 154 33.08 -0.32 -2.79
CA ARG A 154 32.29 0.87 -2.43
C ARG A 154 31.31 0.63 -1.28
N GLU A 155 30.78 -0.59 -1.18
CA GLU A 155 29.78 -0.97 -0.20
C GLU A 155 30.32 -2.11 0.67
N PRO A 156 31.15 -1.80 1.68
CA PRO A 156 31.68 -2.82 2.59
C PRO A 156 30.55 -3.39 3.46
N GLY A 157 30.59 -4.70 3.67
CA GLY A 157 29.62 -5.41 4.48
C GLY A 157 29.72 -6.93 4.31
N VAL A 158 28.78 -7.63 4.92
CA VAL A 158 28.69 -9.09 4.85
C VAL A 158 27.27 -9.53 4.55
N VAL A 159 27.14 -10.80 4.18
CA VAL A 159 25.86 -11.45 4.03
C VAL A 159 25.61 -12.27 5.29
N VAL A 160 24.54 -11.94 6.01
CA VAL A 160 24.13 -12.67 7.21
C VAL A 160 22.92 -13.54 6.90
N GLU A 161 22.96 -14.78 7.36
CA GLU A 161 21.79 -15.65 7.39
C GLU A 161 21.09 -15.46 8.73
N LEU A 162 19.87 -14.95 8.70
CA LEU A 162 19.05 -14.73 9.87
C LEU A 162 18.03 -15.87 10.02
N ARG A 163 17.95 -16.46 11.21
CA ARG A 163 16.81 -17.24 11.67
C ARG A 163 15.77 -16.27 12.22
N VAL A 164 14.78 -15.92 11.40
CA VAL A 164 13.69 -15.01 11.76
C VAL A 164 12.72 -15.75 12.68
N LEU A 165 12.69 -15.35 13.95
CA LEU A 165 11.82 -15.96 14.95
C LEU A 165 10.39 -15.46 14.76
N ARG A 166 10.25 -14.15 14.66
CA ARG A 166 8.97 -13.46 14.47
C ARG A 166 9.15 -12.15 13.71
N ARG A 167 8.08 -11.70 13.08
CA ARG A 167 8.04 -10.44 12.34
C ARG A 167 6.74 -9.69 12.58
N ARG A 168 6.75 -8.38 12.37
CA ARG A 168 5.54 -7.55 12.35
C ARG A 168 5.65 -6.46 11.32
N GLU A 169 4.51 -6.10 10.73
CA GLU A 169 4.41 -5.05 9.74
C GLU A 169 4.23 -3.70 10.42
N LEU A 170 4.99 -2.70 9.97
CA LEU A 170 4.84 -1.31 10.36
C LEU A 170 4.00 -0.58 9.32
N SER A 171 3.06 0.23 9.80
CA SER A 171 2.22 1.04 8.95
C SER A 171 1.99 2.42 9.53
N GLU A 172 1.69 3.36 8.65
CA GLU A 172 1.21 4.68 8.98
C GLU A 172 -0.27 4.76 8.66
N LEU A 173 -1.08 5.15 9.64
CA LEU A 173 -2.50 5.39 9.46
C LEU A 173 -2.71 6.66 8.63
N ARG A 174 -3.70 6.63 7.74
CA ARG A 174 -3.91 7.68 6.73
C ARG A 174 -5.32 8.23 6.67
N LYS A 175 -6.22 7.74 7.52
CA LYS A 175 -7.59 8.26 7.54
C LYS A 175 -7.57 9.66 8.15
N PRO A 176 -8.50 10.56 7.76
CA PRO A 176 -8.47 11.96 8.19
C PRO A 176 -8.37 12.17 9.71
N TRP A 177 -8.90 11.25 10.52
CA TRP A 177 -8.92 11.33 11.98
C TRP A 177 -7.70 10.70 12.69
N ASN A 178 -6.81 10.03 11.96
CA ASN A 178 -5.62 9.39 12.53
C ASN A 178 -4.38 9.47 11.65
N ALA A 179 -4.39 10.35 10.64
CA ALA A 179 -3.30 10.52 9.70
C ALA A 179 -1.96 10.79 10.41
N GLY A 180 -0.89 10.12 9.98
CA GLY A 180 0.46 10.26 10.52
C GLY A 180 0.73 9.43 11.78
N ARG A 181 -0.28 8.78 12.36
CA ARG A 181 -0.07 7.87 13.49
C ARG A 181 0.54 6.56 13.01
N LEU A 182 1.57 6.10 13.72
CA LEU A 182 2.18 4.79 13.48
C LEU A 182 1.34 3.68 14.12
N ASP A 183 1.26 2.55 13.43
CA ASP A 183 0.61 1.34 13.87
C ASP A 183 1.45 0.12 13.48
N ALA A 184 1.30 -0.97 14.22
CA ALA A 184 2.05 -2.19 13.98
C ALA A 184 1.16 -3.43 14.14
N SER A 185 1.26 -4.36 13.21
CA SER A 185 0.52 -5.64 13.30
C SER A 185 0.92 -6.42 14.55
N ALA A 186 0.13 -7.40 14.96
CA ALA A 186 0.61 -8.40 15.92
C ALA A 186 1.89 -9.09 15.41
N TRP A 187 2.68 -9.63 16.33
CA TRP A 187 3.81 -10.48 15.97
C TRP A 187 3.31 -11.77 15.32
N GLU A 188 3.89 -12.11 14.18
CA GLU A 188 3.69 -13.36 13.47
C GLU A 188 4.93 -14.23 13.62
N ALA A 189 4.76 -15.48 14.04
CA ALA A 189 5.84 -16.46 14.05
C ALA A 189 6.23 -16.78 12.60
N ALA A 190 7.53 -16.76 12.31
CA ALA A 190 8.04 -17.04 10.96
C ALA A 190 8.87 -18.33 10.94
N GLU A 191 9.79 -18.47 11.89
CA GLU A 191 10.78 -19.58 11.97
C GLU A 191 11.50 -19.85 10.63
N THR A 192 11.67 -18.83 9.80
CA THR A 192 12.32 -18.91 8.49
C THR A 192 13.80 -18.59 8.58
N ARG A 193 14.57 -19.11 7.63
CA ARG A 193 15.95 -18.67 7.39
C ARG A 193 16.00 -17.79 6.16
N GLU A 194 16.51 -16.58 6.30
CA GLU A 194 16.53 -15.57 5.26
C GLU A 194 17.91 -14.90 5.22
N ALA A 195 18.47 -14.73 4.02
CA ALA A 195 19.75 -14.05 3.83
C ALA A 195 19.55 -12.54 3.64
N TYR A 196 20.42 -11.76 4.25
CA TYR A 196 20.39 -10.30 4.19
C TYR A 196 21.77 -9.70 4.04
N TRP A 197 21.81 -8.50 3.48
CA TRP A 197 23.00 -7.67 3.48
C TRP A 197 23.11 -6.88 4.79
N LEU A 198 24.23 -6.98 5.49
CA LEU A 198 24.55 -6.17 6.67
C LEU A 198 25.70 -5.22 6.33
N PRO A 199 25.43 -3.90 6.18
CA PRO A 199 26.48 -2.92 5.95
C PRO A 199 27.38 -2.80 7.19
N GLN A 200 28.69 -2.96 7.01
CA GLN A 200 29.67 -2.79 8.08
C GLN A 200 31.05 -2.48 7.51
N ALA A 201 31.80 -1.60 8.19
CA ALA A 201 33.04 -1.04 7.66
C ALA A 201 34.19 -2.05 7.56
N ASP A 202 34.23 -3.04 8.45
CA ASP A 202 35.29 -4.06 8.51
C ASP A 202 35.00 -5.28 7.62
N ALA A 203 33.80 -5.38 7.07
CA ALA A 203 33.32 -6.53 6.29
C ALA A 203 33.62 -7.89 6.96
N SER A 204 33.67 -7.94 8.31
CA SER A 204 34.03 -9.14 9.07
C SER A 204 32.82 -9.82 9.69
N CYS A 205 32.73 -11.14 9.55
CA CYS A 205 31.66 -11.92 10.18
C CYS A 205 31.73 -11.94 11.71
N ASP A 206 32.88 -11.64 12.33
CA ASP A 206 33.07 -11.72 13.78
C ASP A 206 32.14 -10.77 14.52
N ALA A 207 32.00 -9.53 14.04
CA ALA A 207 31.13 -8.53 14.64
C ALA A 207 29.64 -8.92 14.55
N ALA A 208 29.23 -9.47 13.41
CA ALA A 208 27.86 -9.94 13.20
C ALA A 208 27.50 -11.11 14.11
N LEU A 209 28.44 -12.05 14.33
CA LEU A 209 28.23 -13.22 15.17
C LEU A 209 28.31 -12.91 16.67
N ALA A 210 28.96 -11.81 17.06
CA ALA A 210 29.08 -11.40 18.47
C ALA A 210 27.76 -10.93 19.10
N ALA A 211 26.81 -10.44 18.29
CA ALA A 211 25.47 -10.05 18.73
C ALA A 211 24.42 -10.96 18.08
N PRO A 212 24.25 -12.21 18.57
CA PRO A 212 23.57 -13.26 17.84
C PRO A 212 22.06 -13.06 17.73
N ARG A 213 21.46 -12.11 18.44
CA ARG A 213 20.02 -11.80 18.36
C ARG A 213 19.78 -10.30 18.39
N GLY A 214 18.85 -9.84 17.57
CA GLY A 214 18.44 -8.44 17.58
C GLY A 214 17.16 -8.18 16.81
N PHE A 215 16.68 -6.95 16.94
CA PHE A 215 15.61 -6.43 16.10
C PHE A 215 16.18 -5.66 14.94
N TRP A 216 15.69 -5.95 13.75
CA TRP A 216 16.17 -5.34 12.51
C TRP A 216 15.01 -4.84 11.67
N LEU A 217 15.30 -3.84 10.84
CA LEU A 217 14.39 -3.32 9.83
C LEU A 217 14.99 -3.65 8.44
N PRO A 218 14.57 -4.74 7.78
CA PRO A 218 14.97 -5.00 6.41
C PRO A 218 14.43 -3.91 5.49
N THR A 219 15.32 -3.32 4.69
CA THR A 219 15.01 -2.28 3.73
C THR A 219 15.35 -2.75 2.32
N SER A 220 14.46 -2.46 1.37
CA SER A 220 14.76 -2.63 -0.06
C SER A 220 15.14 -1.28 -0.63
N GLN A 221 16.06 -1.28 -1.58
CA GLN A 221 16.45 -0.11 -2.32
C GLN A 221 15.93 -0.27 -3.74
N THR A 222 15.12 0.68 -4.22
CA THR A 222 14.67 0.64 -5.61
C THR A 222 15.79 1.09 -6.53
N GLU A 223 15.98 0.34 -7.60
CA GLU A 223 17.04 0.60 -8.57
C GLU A 223 16.54 0.26 -9.97
N ARG A 224 16.90 1.11 -10.94
CA ARG A 224 16.45 0.99 -12.33
C ARG A 224 17.51 0.39 -13.25
N SER A 225 18.75 0.31 -12.80
CA SER A 225 19.85 -0.27 -13.58
C SER A 225 19.66 -1.78 -13.72
N TRP A 226 20.03 -2.30 -14.88
CA TRP A 226 19.93 -3.70 -15.23
C TRP A 226 21.26 -4.21 -15.79
N PRO A 227 21.96 -5.13 -15.11
CA PRO A 227 21.81 -5.49 -13.69
C PRO A 227 22.00 -4.31 -12.73
N PRO A 228 21.59 -4.43 -11.45
CA PRO A 228 21.79 -3.40 -10.43
C PRO A 228 23.25 -2.95 -10.27
N GLU A 229 23.46 -1.70 -9.84
CA GLU A 229 24.77 -1.11 -9.52
C GLU A 229 25.05 -1.05 -8.02
N ARG A 230 24.01 -1.14 -7.18
CA ARG A 230 24.19 -1.33 -5.74
C ARG A 230 24.36 -2.79 -5.40
N LEU A 231 25.35 -3.07 -4.56
CA LEU A 231 25.75 -4.42 -4.21
C LEU A 231 24.59 -5.23 -3.60
N PRO A 232 23.80 -4.75 -2.63
CA PRO A 232 22.72 -5.55 -2.02
C PRO A 232 21.68 -6.00 -3.06
N ASN A 233 21.29 -5.09 -3.95
CA ASN A 233 20.35 -5.37 -5.03
C ASN A 233 20.93 -6.34 -6.06
N PHE A 234 22.22 -6.17 -6.41
CA PHE A 234 22.93 -7.09 -7.29
C PHE A 234 23.00 -8.51 -6.69
N LEU A 235 23.24 -8.62 -5.38
CA LEU A 235 23.21 -9.88 -4.65
C LEU A 235 21.80 -10.47 -4.52
N GLY A 236 20.75 -9.67 -4.73
CA GLY A 236 19.35 -10.07 -4.56
C GLY A 236 18.92 -10.09 -3.09
N LEU A 237 19.51 -9.23 -2.26
CA LEU A 237 19.33 -9.20 -0.81
C LEU A 237 18.71 -7.87 -0.36
N MET A 238 17.91 -7.92 0.70
CA MET A 238 17.50 -6.72 1.43
C MET A 238 18.63 -6.27 2.37
N THR A 239 18.72 -4.97 2.64
CA THR A 239 19.68 -4.38 3.57
C THR A 239 19.10 -4.36 4.98
N LEU A 240 19.80 -4.91 5.97
CA LEU A 240 19.45 -4.75 7.38
C LEU A 240 19.86 -3.38 7.88
N ALA A 241 18.92 -2.71 8.53
CA ALA A 241 19.16 -1.49 9.28
C ALA A 241 18.75 -1.70 10.74
N PRO A 242 19.38 -1.00 11.70
CA PRO A 242 18.88 -0.95 13.07
C PRO A 242 17.47 -0.36 13.08
N VAL A 243 16.64 -0.80 14.03
CA VAL A 243 15.29 -0.25 14.18
C VAL A 243 15.38 1.21 14.63
N PRO A 244 14.85 2.18 13.85
CA PRO A 244 14.83 3.58 14.25
C PRO A 244 14.12 3.81 15.59
N ALA A 245 14.58 4.79 16.37
CA ALA A 245 14.04 5.08 17.71
C ALA A 245 12.52 5.33 17.72
N GLN A 246 11.96 5.91 16.65
CA GLN A 246 10.52 6.13 16.51
C GLN A 246 9.68 4.84 16.49
N TYR A 247 10.30 3.68 16.24
CA TYR A 247 9.64 2.38 16.26
C TYR A 247 9.97 1.55 17.51
N ALA A 248 10.78 2.08 18.45
CA ALA A 248 11.19 1.35 19.65
C ALA A 248 9.99 0.86 20.49
N ALA A 249 8.91 1.64 20.53
CA ALA A 249 7.67 1.28 21.24
C ALA A 249 6.97 0.02 20.70
N PHE A 250 7.36 -0.47 19.51
CA PHE A 250 6.82 -1.67 18.87
C PHE A 250 7.71 -2.91 19.06
N LEU A 251 8.81 -2.81 19.82
CA LEU A 251 9.70 -3.96 20.08
C LEU A 251 9.19 -4.84 21.23
N ASP A 252 8.68 -4.22 22.30
CA ASP A 252 8.28 -4.92 23.53
C ASP A 252 6.80 -5.35 23.56
N ARG A 253 5.99 -4.88 22.60
CA ARG A 253 4.55 -5.14 22.51
C ARG A 253 4.21 -6.26 21.57
#